data_AF-A0AAW2T5Q3-F1
#
_entry.id   AF-A0AAW2T5Q3-F1
#
_cell.length_a   1.000
_cell.length_b   1.000
_cell.length_c   1.000
_cell.angle_alpha   90.00
_cell.angle_beta   90.00
_cell.angle_gamma   90.00
#
_symmetry.space_group_name_H-M   'P 1'
#
loop_
_entity.id
_entity.type
_entity.pdbx_description
1 polymer ?
#
loop_
_entity_poly.entity_id
_entity_poly.type
_entity_poly.pdbx_seq_one_letter_code
_entity_poly.pdbx_strand_id
1 'polypeptide(L)'
;MEQALKEIVEKKKENRENYITNNLYGSHAIERDHIAEYDDIEEIERQESKEKSAKPSVGKEKARIGQSQSSKIGDFFAPRTTPGSQPPIKSVVAGNDAVKKAHLEVAKFFYDTCIPINACNSRYFQRMFDATLAIGPGYKVLVTCKEFVDSRLARERKTKEVIAIVLNNKFWNDCLIIVKVMEPLMHLLKIVDGDKKLSIGYVYEGIYRARKGIKNLFKNKKRLYKPYTTIIKSRWDRQLREDIHAAAYWFNPVFQYEQASFCQKPEVMNGVLKVITTKEIGSKSKLLHETRLFRDRLESFGQELAFETSKNTQPDEWWKLFGASAPNLQQLAIRILGQTCSSSGCERNWSVFERIHTKKRNKLEHQRLNDLVYVHYNLKLKDRWFMKAESYDPIDYENIADCIEDIEDVEDLEIDDMI
;
A
#
# COMPACT_ATOMS: atom_id res chain seq x y z
N MET A 1 -18.61 -3.49 48.38
CA MET A 1 -17.80 -3.08 47.19
C MET A 1 -16.79 -4.16 46.84
N GLU A 2 -15.92 -4.58 47.75
CA GLU A 2 -14.93 -5.67 47.52
C GLU A 2 -15.55 -7.00 47.06
N GLN A 3 -16.70 -7.41 47.60
CA GLN A 3 -17.41 -8.63 47.13
C GLN A 3 -17.80 -8.55 45.64
N ALA A 4 -18.32 -7.40 45.18
CA ALA A 4 -18.65 -7.21 43.77
C ALA A 4 -17.40 -7.18 42.87
N LEU A 5 -16.28 -6.63 43.38
CA LEU A 5 -14.98 -6.71 42.70
C LEU A 5 -14.48 -8.14 42.59
N LYS A 6 -14.63 -8.97 43.63
CA LYS A 6 -14.31 -10.40 43.58
C LYS A 6 -15.19 -11.14 42.57
N GLU A 7 -16.52 -10.97 42.62
CA GLU A 7 -17.43 -11.58 41.63
C GLU A 7 -17.11 -11.19 40.18
N ILE A 8 -16.68 -9.94 39.93
CA ILE A 8 -16.23 -9.49 38.60
C ILE A 8 -14.92 -10.17 38.19
N VAL A 9 -13.99 -10.38 39.12
CA VAL A 9 -12.72 -11.09 38.86
C VAL A 9 -12.97 -12.59 38.64
N GLU A 10 -13.80 -13.23 39.47
CA GLU A 10 -14.26 -14.62 39.29
C GLU A 10 -14.92 -14.80 37.92
N LYS A 11 -15.92 -13.98 37.55
CA LYS A 11 -16.57 -14.04 36.23
C LYS A 11 -15.63 -13.77 35.07
N LYS A 12 -14.65 -12.87 35.22
CA LYS A 12 -13.63 -12.64 34.18
C LYS A 12 -12.72 -13.86 34.02
N LYS A 13 -12.38 -14.55 35.11
CA LYS A 13 -11.58 -15.78 35.08
C LYS A 13 -12.35 -16.93 34.45
N GLU A 14 -13.60 -17.14 34.86
CA GLU A 14 -14.51 -18.18 34.34
C GLU A 14 -14.82 -17.97 32.84
N ASN A 15 -15.05 -16.72 32.41
CA ASN A 15 -15.19 -16.39 30.99
C ASN A 15 -13.88 -16.62 30.20
N ARG A 16 -12.71 -16.37 30.81
CA ARG A 16 -11.41 -16.64 30.16
C ARG A 16 -11.15 -18.13 30.02
N GLU A 17 -11.50 -18.92 31.02
CA GLU A 17 -11.40 -20.39 30.99
C GLU A 17 -12.38 -21.00 29.97
N ASN A 18 -13.64 -20.56 29.95
CA ASN A 18 -14.63 -20.95 28.94
C ASN A 18 -14.24 -20.53 27.50
N TYR A 19 -13.55 -19.41 27.33
CA TYR A 19 -13.01 -19.00 26.04
C TYR A 19 -11.82 -19.87 25.62
N ILE A 20 -10.97 -20.31 26.56
CA ILE A 20 -9.83 -21.21 26.28
C ILE A 20 -10.30 -22.62 25.92
N THR A 21 -11.31 -23.17 26.61
CA THR A 21 -11.83 -24.53 26.33
C THR A 21 -12.66 -24.61 25.05
N ASN A 22 -13.37 -23.55 24.67
CA ASN A 22 -14.18 -23.53 23.43
C ASN A 22 -13.44 -22.94 22.21
N ASN A 23 -12.21 -22.45 22.35
CA ASN A 23 -11.43 -21.96 21.22
C ASN A 23 -10.79 -23.11 20.43
N LEU A 24 -11.31 -23.35 19.23
CA LEU A 24 -10.89 -24.39 18.29
C LEU A 24 -9.42 -24.26 17.78
N TYR A 25 -8.71 -23.17 18.11
CA TYR A 25 -7.35 -22.88 17.64
C TYR A 25 -6.25 -23.04 18.71
N GLY A 26 -6.58 -23.45 19.93
CA GLY A 26 -5.60 -23.83 20.96
C GLY A 26 -4.99 -22.66 21.77
N SER A 27 -4.34 -23.01 22.88
CA SER A 27 -4.01 -22.10 23.98
C SER A 27 -2.82 -21.14 23.78
N HIS A 28 -2.13 -21.19 22.64
CA HIS A 28 -0.85 -20.47 22.44
C HIS A 28 -0.98 -18.99 22.00
N ALA A 29 -2.19 -18.50 21.75
CA ALA A 29 -2.40 -17.17 21.15
C ALA A 29 -2.51 -15.99 22.15
N ILE A 30 -2.47 -16.22 23.46
CA ILE A 30 -3.04 -15.27 24.45
C ILE A 30 -1.99 -14.43 25.23
N GLU A 31 -0.68 -14.70 25.11
CA GLU A 31 0.35 -14.07 25.95
C GLU A 31 0.91 -12.70 25.47
N ARG A 32 0.30 -12.02 24.48
CA ARG A 32 0.92 -10.81 23.89
C ARG A 32 0.10 -9.52 23.80
N ASP A 33 -1.15 -9.50 24.23
CA ASP A 33 -1.97 -8.28 24.22
C ASP A 33 -2.05 -7.64 25.62
N HIS A 34 -0.99 -6.92 25.99
CA HIS A 34 -1.09 -5.92 27.05
C HIS A 34 -1.83 -4.69 26.52
N ILE A 35 -2.94 -4.35 27.16
CA ILE A 35 -3.82 -3.24 26.79
C ILE A 35 -3.11 -1.91 27.07
N ALA A 36 -2.98 -1.06 26.06
CA ALA A 36 -2.62 0.35 26.23
C ALA A 36 -3.90 1.17 26.47
N GLU A 37 -3.97 1.83 27.62
CA GLU A 37 -4.98 2.85 27.91
C GLU A 37 -4.63 4.15 27.17
N TYR A 38 -5.65 4.85 26.65
CA TYR A 38 -5.50 6.14 25.97
C TYR A 38 -6.37 7.18 26.67
N ASP A 39 -5.74 8.24 27.17
CA ASP A 39 -6.41 9.47 27.63
C ASP A 39 -6.70 10.38 26.43
N ASP A 40 -7.94 10.87 26.33
CA ASP A 40 -8.34 11.93 25.37
C ASP A 40 -8.47 13.27 26.11
N ILE A 41 -7.84 14.33 25.58
CA ILE A 41 -8.02 15.72 26.01
C ILE A 41 -8.97 16.43 25.05
N GLU A 42 -10.05 17.03 25.58
CA GLU A 42 -10.95 17.90 24.81
C GLU A 42 -10.42 19.36 24.78
N GLU A 43 -10.49 20.01 23.62
CA GLU A 43 -10.84 21.44 23.56
C GLU A 43 -11.40 21.85 22.18
N ILE A 44 -12.46 22.69 22.19
CA ILE A 44 -12.71 23.89 21.34
C ILE A 44 -14.23 24.17 21.25
N GLU A 45 -14.66 25.37 21.66
CA GLU A 45 -15.81 26.07 21.04
C GLU A 45 -15.66 27.62 21.09
N ARG A 46 -15.64 28.24 19.90
CA ARG A 46 -16.23 29.56 19.49
C ARG A 46 -15.77 30.85 20.25
N GLN A 47 -16.03 32.11 19.82
CA GLN A 47 -17.05 32.73 18.94
C GLN A 47 -16.51 33.91 18.08
N GLU A 48 -17.38 34.46 17.22
CA GLU A 48 -17.16 35.53 16.21
C GLU A 48 -17.49 36.97 16.70
N SER A 49 -17.01 38.01 15.98
CA SER A 49 -17.68 39.32 15.66
C SER A 49 -16.64 40.43 15.33
N LYS A 50 -16.89 41.59 14.67
CA LYS A 50 -17.83 42.06 13.62
C LYS A 50 -17.35 43.46 13.11
N GLU A 51 -17.57 43.80 11.82
CA GLU A 51 -17.71 45.17 11.26
C GLU A 51 -16.48 46.15 11.36
N LYS A 52 -16.28 47.26 10.61
CA LYS A 52 -17.10 48.07 9.67
C LYS A 52 -16.22 48.86 8.64
N SER A 53 -16.85 49.65 7.75
CA SER A 53 -16.31 50.29 6.52
C SER A 53 -15.84 51.76 6.60
N ALA A 54 -14.98 52.24 5.68
CA ALA A 54 -15.12 53.55 4.96
C ALA A 54 -14.00 53.86 3.90
N LYS A 55 -14.32 54.79 2.97
CA LYS A 55 -13.54 55.47 1.88
C LYS A 55 -14.31 56.79 1.54
N PRO A 56 -13.93 57.71 0.62
CA PRO A 56 -12.64 58.02 -0.06
C PRO A 56 -12.31 59.55 -0.14
N SER A 57 -11.25 59.94 -0.88
CA SER A 57 -11.13 61.24 -1.60
C SER A 57 -9.87 61.30 -2.51
N VAL A 58 -9.56 62.42 -3.18
CA VAL A 58 -9.98 62.76 -4.57
C VAL A 58 -9.60 64.22 -4.92
N GLY A 59 -8.73 64.44 -5.93
CA GLY A 59 -8.39 65.74 -6.56
C GLY A 59 -7.16 65.61 -7.48
N LYS A 60 -7.16 65.89 -8.80
CA LYS A 60 -7.40 67.15 -9.56
C LYS A 60 -6.35 68.25 -9.27
N GLU A 61 -5.75 68.97 -10.23
CA GLU A 61 -5.74 68.94 -11.72
C GLU A 61 -4.71 70.00 -12.24
N LYS A 62 -4.37 69.95 -13.55
CA LYS A 62 -3.97 71.07 -14.47
C LYS A 62 -2.51 71.16 -14.96
N ALA A 63 -2.42 71.60 -16.22
CA ALA A 63 -1.25 71.69 -17.07
C ALA A 63 -0.96 73.14 -17.51
N ARG A 64 0.17 73.38 -18.19
CA ARG A 64 0.31 74.43 -19.22
C ARG A 64 1.49 74.16 -20.19
N ILE A 65 1.51 74.92 -21.29
CA ILE A 65 2.09 74.57 -22.59
C ILE A 65 3.12 75.61 -23.04
N GLY A 66 4.16 75.18 -23.78
CA GLY A 66 4.62 75.89 -24.98
C GLY A 66 6.11 76.20 -25.11
N GLN A 67 6.78 75.61 -26.10
CA GLN A 67 7.23 76.27 -27.35
C GLN A 67 7.98 75.28 -28.27
N SER A 68 8.12 75.61 -29.55
CA SER A 68 8.41 74.68 -30.65
C SER A 68 9.85 74.73 -31.18
N GLN A 69 10.36 73.63 -31.76
CA GLN A 69 11.12 73.68 -33.02
C GLN A 69 11.19 72.32 -33.76
N SER A 70 11.25 72.42 -35.10
CA SER A 70 11.19 71.40 -36.16
C SER A 70 12.02 70.10 -36.00
N SER A 71 11.41 68.94 -36.24
CA SER A 71 12.07 67.70 -36.68
C SER A 71 11.16 66.85 -37.62
N LYS A 72 11.67 65.73 -38.14
CA LYS A 72 11.23 65.09 -39.40
C LYS A 72 10.10 64.05 -39.20
N ILE A 73 9.42 63.70 -40.29
CA ILE A 73 8.37 62.65 -40.37
C ILE A 73 8.82 61.25 -39.88
N GLY A 74 10.11 61.03 -39.62
CA GLY A 74 10.62 59.81 -38.96
C GLY A 74 10.21 59.65 -37.48
N ASP A 75 9.78 60.72 -36.81
CA ASP A 75 9.55 60.73 -35.35
C ASP A 75 8.13 60.25 -34.95
N PHE A 76 7.29 59.84 -35.91
CA PHE A 76 5.91 59.39 -35.66
C PHE A 76 5.77 57.95 -35.12
N PHE A 77 6.87 57.20 -35.03
CA PHE A 77 6.87 55.85 -34.45
C PHE A 77 7.75 55.81 -33.20
N ALA A 78 7.13 55.55 -32.05
CA ALA A 78 7.86 55.24 -30.82
C ALA A 78 8.81 54.03 -31.05
N PRO A 79 9.98 53.98 -30.39
CA PRO A 79 10.85 52.82 -30.43
C PRO A 79 10.04 51.56 -30.13
N ARG A 80 10.08 50.59 -31.06
CA ARG A 80 9.33 49.34 -30.90
C ARG A 80 9.81 48.66 -29.61
N THR A 81 8.86 48.25 -28.78
CA THR A 81 9.01 47.63 -27.45
C THR A 81 9.45 48.55 -26.29
N THR A 82 8.48 49.24 -25.68
CA THR A 82 8.52 49.61 -24.25
C THR A 82 7.75 48.58 -23.40
N PRO A 83 8.13 48.36 -22.12
CA PRO A 83 7.35 47.52 -21.20
C PRO A 83 5.91 48.04 -21.08
N GLY A 84 4.92 47.17 -21.30
CA GLY A 84 3.50 47.54 -21.35
C GLY A 84 2.91 47.69 -22.77
N SER A 85 3.71 47.50 -23.83
CA SER A 85 3.19 47.40 -25.21
C SER A 85 2.21 46.23 -25.35
N GLN A 86 1.08 46.44 -26.04
CA GLN A 86 0.10 45.37 -26.30
C GLN A 86 0.76 44.23 -27.10
N PRO A 87 0.69 42.96 -26.64
CA PRO A 87 1.27 41.84 -27.39
C PRO A 87 0.55 41.64 -28.73
N PRO A 88 1.26 41.28 -29.82
CA PRO A 88 0.61 40.91 -31.07
C PRO A 88 -0.30 39.69 -30.87
N ILE A 89 -1.41 39.61 -31.61
CA ILE A 89 -2.41 38.51 -31.47
C ILE A 89 -1.75 37.11 -31.54
N LYS A 90 -0.71 36.94 -32.36
CA LYS A 90 0.06 35.68 -32.47
C LYS A 90 0.87 35.29 -31.21
N SER A 91 1.15 36.21 -30.28
CA SER A 91 1.75 35.88 -28.98
C SER A 91 0.73 35.72 -27.86
N VAL A 92 -0.56 35.97 -28.13
CA VAL A 92 -1.68 35.73 -27.20
C VAL A 92 -2.31 34.35 -27.45
N VAL A 93 -2.24 33.85 -28.68
CA VAL A 93 -2.64 32.48 -29.04
C VAL A 93 -1.43 31.56 -28.93
N ALA A 94 -1.34 30.79 -27.84
CA ALA A 94 -0.37 29.70 -27.74
C ALA A 94 -0.64 28.67 -28.85
N GLY A 95 0.39 28.32 -29.64
CA GLY A 95 0.26 27.30 -30.67
C GLY A 95 -0.14 25.95 -30.07
N ASN A 96 -0.91 25.15 -30.81
CA ASN A 96 -1.46 23.88 -30.34
C ASN A 96 -0.41 22.96 -29.70
N ASP A 97 0.83 22.99 -30.18
CA ASP A 97 1.91 22.14 -29.64
C ASP A 97 2.49 22.68 -28.32
N ALA A 98 2.45 23.98 -28.07
CA ALA A 98 2.77 24.55 -26.76
C ALA A 98 1.69 24.22 -25.72
N VAL A 99 0.42 24.22 -26.12
CA VAL A 99 -0.71 23.80 -25.28
C VAL A 99 -0.61 22.30 -24.96
N LYS A 100 -0.35 21.45 -25.95
CA LYS A 100 -0.08 20.02 -25.74
C LYS A 100 1.10 19.79 -24.79
N LYS A 101 2.20 20.53 -24.95
CA LYS A 101 3.36 20.42 -24.06
C LYS A 101 3.00 20.79 -22.62
N ALA A 102 2.27 21.88 -22.41
CA ALA A 102 1.80 22.27 -21.08
C ALA A 102 0.90 21.19 -20.44
N HIS A 103 -0.07 20.65 -21.19
CA HIS A 103 -0.90 19.54 -20.72
C HIS A 103 -0.08 18.29 -20.38
N LEU A 104 0.95 17.97 -21.18
CA LEU A 104 1.81 16.81 -20.97
C LEU A 104 2.64 16.94 -19.69
N GLU A 105 3.22 18.11 -19.39
CA GLU A 105 3.97 18.31 -18.14
C GLU A 105 3.06 18.25 -16.90
N VAL A 106 1.82 18.74 -16.98
CA VAL A 106 0.83 18.57 -15.90
C VAL A 106 0.43 17.11 -15.73
N ALA A 107 0.23 16.37 -16.83
CA ALA A 107 -0.10 14.95 -16.78
C ALA A 107 1.04 14.09 -16.20
N LYS A 108 2.30 14.38 -16.57
CA LYS A 108 3.49 13.74 -15.99
C LYS A 108 3.55 13.95 -14.48
N PHE A 109 3.36 15.19 -14.00
CA PHE A 109 3.36 15.48 -12.57
C PHE A 109 2.30 14.68 -11.80
N PHE A 110 1.08 14.57 -12.35
CA PHE A 110 0.02 13.76 -11.74
C PHE A 110 0.33 12.27 -11.71
N TYR A 111 0.95 11.75 -12.77
CA TYR A 111 1.36 10.35 -12.87
C TYR A 111 2.47 10.01 -11.88
N ASP A 112 3.57 10.79 -11.91
CA ASP A 112 4.74 10.66 -11.04
C ASP A 112 4.37 10.71 -9.55
N THR A 113 3.62 11.73 -9.15
CA THR A 113 3.18 11.90 -7.75
C THR A 113 2.01 11.01 -7.34
N CYS A 114 1.52 10.14 -8.25
CA CYS A 114 0.38 9.25 -8.04
C CYS A 114 -0.91 9.96 -7.56
N ILE A 115 -1.07 11.24 -7.91
CA ILE A 115 -2.27 12.01 -7.57
C ILE A 115 -3.44 11.53 -8.43
N PRO A 116 -4.58 11.09 -7.85
CA PRO A 116 -5.73 10.68 -8.63
C PRO A 116 -6.21 11.79 -9.56
N ILE A 117 -6.40 11.50 -10.84
CA ILE A 117 -6.85 12.46 -11.87
C ILE A 117 -8.14 13.21 -11.47
N ASN A 118 -8.98 12.59 -10.63
CA ASN A 118 -10.15 13.24 -10.04
C ASN A 118 -9.84 14.51 -9.23
N ALA A 119 -8.60 14.74 -8.77
CA ALA A 119 -8.18 15.98 -8.13
C ALA A 119 -8.26 17.19 -9.07
N CYS A 120 -8.18 16.99 -10.41
CA CYS A 120 -8.42 18.05 -11.40
C CYS A 120 -9.84 18.62 -11.34
N ASN A 121 -10.82 17.85 -10.85
CA ASN A 121 -12.21 18.29 -10.66
C ASN A 121 -12.38 19.21 -9.44
N SER A 122 -11.31 19.43 -8.65
CA SER A 122 -11.33 20.38 -7.55
C SER A 122 -11.61 21.80 -8.05
N ARG A 123 -12.54 22.50 -7.39
CA ARG A 123 -12.84 23.93 -7.67
C ARG A 123 -11.64 24.87 -7.55
N TYR A 124 -10.53 24.40 -6.99
CA TYR A 124 -9.29 25.15 -6.84
C TYR A 124 -8.27 24.87 -7.96
N PHE A 125 -8.42 23.77 -8.71
CA PHE A 125 -7.43 23.31 -9.69
C PHE A 125 -7.22 24.31 -10.82
N GLN A 126 -8.28 24.66 -11.56
CA GLN A 126 -8.19 25.67 -12.62
C GLN A 126 -7.73 27.03 -12.05
N ARG A 127 -8.25 27.44 -10.88
CA ARG A 127 -7.92 28.72 -10.24
C ARG A 127 -6.43 28.83 -9.86
N MET A 128 -5.78 27.71 -9.52
CA MET A 128 -4.34 27.64 -9.26
C MET A 128 -3.54 27.89 -10.55
N PHE A 129 -3.95 27.29 -11.67
CA PHE A 129 -3.33 27.54 -12.98
C PHE A 129 -3.57 28.97 -13.46
N ASP A 130 -4.80 29.49 -13.36
CA ASP A 130 -5.14 30.86 -13.75
C ASP A 130 -4.29 31.89 -12.97
N ALA A 131 -4.16 31.71 -11.65
CA ALA A 131 -3.33 32.56 -10.80
C ALA A 131 -1.83 32.47 -11.16
N THR A 132 -1.33 31.27 -11.47
CA THR A 132 0.06 31.04 -11.88
C THR A 132 0.36 31.68 -13.24
N LEU A 133 -0.53 31.49 -14.22
CA LEU A 133 -0.42 32.03 -15.57
C LEU A 133 -0.50 33.57 -15.58
N ALA A 134 -1.28 34.17 -14.68
CA ALA A 134 -1.36 35.62 -14.52
C ALA A 134 -0.04 36.27 -14.05
N ILE A 135 0.82 35.52 -13.35
CA ILE A 135 2.14 35.99 -12.90
C ILE A 135 3.21 35.79 -14.00
N GLY A 136 3.06 34.76 -14.83
CA GLY A 136 3.90 34.53 -16.00
C GLY A 136 5.23 33.81 -15.73
N PRO A 137 6.18 33.82 -16.70
CA PRO A 137 7.34 32.90 -16.75
C PRO A 137 8.41 33.03 -15.64
N GLY A 138 8.16 33.80 -14.57
CA GLY A 138 9.04 33.94 -13.41
C GLY A 138 8.48 33.34 -12.11
N TYR A 139 7.24 32.82 -12.11
CA TYR A 139 6.63 32.24 -10.91
C TYR A 139 7.37 30.97 -10.48
N LYS A 140 7.75 30.91 -9.19
CA LYS A 140 8.30 29.72 -8.55
C LYS A 140 7.32 29.21 -7.50
N VAL A 141 7.05 27.91 -7.52
CA VAL A 141 6.12 27.26 -6.60
C VAL A 141 6.83 26.94 -5.26
N LEU A 142 6.06 26.73 -4.19
CA LEU A 142 6.51 26.31 -2.86
C LEU A 142 7.45 27.33 -2.18
N VAL A 143 8.29 26.86 -1.26
CA VAL A 143 9.17 27.62 -0.37
C VAL A 143 10.24 28.50 -1.04
N THR A 144 10.25 28.53 -2.38
CA THR A 144 11.21 29.30 -3.19
C THR A 144 10.63 30.59 -3.76
N CYS A 145 9.32 30.86 -3.55
CA CYS A 145 8.73 32.12 -3.99
C CYS A 145 9.20 33.29 -3.10
N LYS A 146 9.42 34.46 -3.71
CA LYS A 146 9.98 35.63 -3.01
C LYS A 146 9.12 36.07 -1.83
N GLU A 147 7.80 36.05 -1.99
CA GLU A 147 6.82 36.44 -0.97
C GLU A 147 6.90 35.55 0.27
N PHE A 148 7.12 34.25 0.08
CA PHE A 148 7.34 33.32 1.19
C PHE A 148 8.70 33.55 1.86
N VAL A 149 9.78 33.71 1.09
CA VAL A 149 11.14 33.96 1.61
C VAL A 149 11.20 35.27 2.42
N ASP A 150 10.53 36.32 1.95
CA ASP A 150 10.50 37.63 2.62
C ASP A 150 9.59 37.62 3.88
N SER A 151 8.66 36.65 4.00
CA SER A 151 7.67 36.54 5.08
C SER A 151 8.28 36.35 6.48
N ARG A 152 7.46 36.57 7.52
CA ARG A 152 7.82 36.21 8.90
C ARG A 152 7.98 34.69 9.08
N LEU A 153 7.17 33.90 8.38
CA LEU A 153 7.14 32.43 8.54
C LEU A 153 8.45 31.78 8.11
N ALA A 154 9.05 32.21 6.98
CA ALA A 154 10.36 31.72 6.53
C ALA A 154 11.53 32.12 7.45
N ARG A 155 11.33 33.10 8.36
CA ARG A 155 12.35 33.49 9.34
C ARG A 155 12.34 32.60 10.58
N GLU A 156 11.26 31.87 10.85
CA GLU A 156 11.16 30.95 11.97
C GLU A 156 12.13 29.77 11.84
N ARG A 157 12.73 29.35 12.96
CA ARG A 157 13.74 28.27 12.97
C ARG A 157 13.21 26.96 12.37
N LYS A 158 12.03 26.53 12.81
CA LYS A 158 11.36 25.31 12.30
C LYS A 158 11.12 25.36 10.79
N THR A 159 10.70 26.51 10.27
CA THR A 159 10.46 26.68 8.83
C THR A 159 11.76 26.57 8.05
N LYS A 160 12.87 27.16 8.53
CA LYS A 160 14.19 27.01 7.88
C LYS A 160 14.66 25.57 7.82
N GLU A 161 14.43 24.78 8.87
CA GLU A 161 14.71 23.35 8.90
C GLU A 161 13.88 22.60 7.85
N VAL A 162 12.58 22.88 7.74
CA VAL A 162 11.70 22.31 6.69
C VAL A 162 12.13 22.72 5.28
N ILE A 163 12.50 23.99 5.05
CA ILE A 163 13.01 24.48 3.75
C ILE A 163 14.27 23.70 3.36
N ALA A 164 15.20 23.51 4.31
CA ALA A 164 16.44 22.78 4.07
C ALA A 164 16.17 21.32 3.68
N ILE A 165 15.19 20.65 4.30
CA ILE A 165 14.78 19.28 3.94
C ILE A 165 14.13 19.25 2.56
N VAL A 166 13.14 20.11 2.30
CA VAL A 166 12.36 20.13 1.04
C VAL A 166 13.23 20.48 -0.18
N LEU A 167 14.30 21.27 0.00
CA LEU A 167 15.25 21.60 -1.06
C LEU A 167 16.47 20.67 -1.14
N ASN A 168 16.54 19.61 -0.32
CA ASN A 168 17.64 18.66 -0.33
C ASN A 168 17.37 17.52 -1.31
N ASN A 169 18.12 17.46 -2.41
CA ASN A 169 18.01 16.39 -3.40
C ASN A 169 18.33 15.00 -2.82
N LYS A 170 19.26 14.90 -1.86
CA LYS A 170 19.56 13.61 -1.18
C LYS A 170 18.33 13.09 -0.44
N PHE A 171 17.58 13.95 0.25
CA PHE A 171 16.36 13.57 0.94
C PHE A 171 15.32 12.95 -0.01
N TRP A 172 15.09 13.57 -1.17
CA TRP A 172 14.16 13.03 -2.16
C TRP A 172 14.65 11.73 -2.81
N ASN A 173 15.96 11.59 -3.07
CA ASN A 173 16.57 10.35 -3.54
C ASN A 173 16.42 9.22 -2.48
N ASP A 174 16.66 9.52 -1.21
CA ASP A 174 16.47 8.58 -0.10
C ASP A 174 14.97 8.17 0.00
N CYS A 175 14.03 9.09 -0.16
CA CYS A 175 12.59 8.79 -0.25
C CYS A 175 12.25 7.89 -1.45
N LEU A 176 12.79 8.15 -2.63
CA LEU A 176 12.59 7.33 -3.83
C LEU A 176 13.10 5.89 -3.61
N ILE A 177 14.28 5.74 -3.00
CA ILE A 177 14.84 4.43 -2.62
C ILE A 177 13.89 3.71 -1.66
N ILE A 178 13.34 4.38 -0.65
CA ILE A 178 12.38 3.78 0.29
C ILE A 178 11.14 3.26 -0.46
N VAL A 179 10.56 4.06 -1.36
CA VAL A 179 9.39 3.64 -2.17
C VAL A 179 9.72 2.40 -3.01
N LYS A 180 10.83 2.43 -3.76
CA LYS A 180 11.26 1.33 -4.65
C LYS A 180 11.63 0.05 -3.88
N VAL A 181 12.20 0.16 -2.67
CA VAL A 181 12.47 -0.99 -1.78
C VAL A 181 11.19 -1.57 -1.17
N MET A 182 10.21 -0.73 -0.86
CA MET A 182 8.93 -1.15 -0.27
C MET A 182 7.96 -1.75 -1.30
N GLU A 183 7.99 -1.30 -2.55
CA GLU A 183 7.14 -1.77 -3.65
C GLU A 183 6.97 -3.31 -3.75
N PRO A 184 8.04 -4.14 -3.80
CA PRO A 184 7.91 -5.59 -3.85
C PRO A 184 7.25 -6.19 -2.59
N LEU A 185 7.43 -5.56 -1.42
CA LEU A 185 6.76 -5.96 -0.18
C LEU A 185 5.27 -5.57 -0.20
N MET A 186 4.93 -4.42 -0.78
CA MET A 186 3.55 -3.99 -0.97
C MET A 186 2.79 -4.87 -1.96
N HIS A 187 3.45 -5.35 -3.03
CA HIS A 187 2.86 -6.34 -3.94
C HIS A 187 2.55 -7.67 -3.24
N LEU A 188 3.49 -8.18 -2.44
CA LEU A 188 3.25 -9.36 -1.61
C LEU A 188 2.11 -9.15 -0.60
N LEU A 189 2.06 -7.99 0.06
CA LEU A 189 1.00 -7.68 1.04
C LEU A 189 -0.39 -7.66 0.36
N LYS A 190 -0.51 -7.05 -0.83
CA LYS A 190 -1.75 -7.07 -1.63
C LYS A 190 -2.22 -8.50 -1.96
N ILE A 191 -1.30 -9.44 -2.21
CA ILE A 191 -1.62 -10.85 -2.43
C ILE A 191 -2.11 -11.50 -1.13
N VAL A 192 -1.44 -11.24 -0.01
CA VAL A 192 -1.76 -11.80 1.31
C VAL A 192 -3.12 -11.30 1.84
N ASP A 193 -3.45 -10.02 1.64
CA ASP A 193 -4.74 -9.39 1.98
C ASP A 193 -5.87 -9.69 0.97
N GLY A 194 -5.60 -10.53 -0.03
CA GLY A 194 -6.52 -10.91 -1.09
C GLY A 194 -7.71 -11.76 -0.62
N ASP A 195 -8.77 -11.11 -0.18
CA ASP A 195 -10.04 -11.68 0.33
C ASP A 195 -10.79 -12.69 -0.57
N LYS A 196 -10.31 -12.92 -1.81
CA LYS A 196 -10.96 -13.77 -2.84
C LYS A 196 -10.11 -14.96 -3.30
N LYS A 197 -8.77 -14.92 -3.16
CA LYS A 197 -7.85 -15.95 -3.69
C LYS A 197 -7.00 -16.50 -2.53
N LEU A 198 -6.81 -17.81 -2.49
CA LEU A 198 -6.06 -18.48 -1.43
C LEU A 198 -4.55 -18.22 -1.57
N SER A 199 -4.01 -17.36 -0.71
CA SER A 199 -2.68 -16.75 -0.88
C SER A 199 -1.54 -17.48 -0.15
N ILE A 200 -1.82 -18.31 0.86
CA ILE A 200 -0.79 -18.95 1.70
C ILE A 200 0.25 -19.76 0.92
N GLY A 201 -0.17 -20.46 -0.14
CA GLY A 201 0.72 -21.23 -1.02
C GLY A 201 1.73 -20.38 -1.78
N TYR A 202 1.55 -19.06 -1.84
CA TYR A 202 2.40 -18.10 -2.57
C TYR A 202 3.31 -17.27 -1.65
N VAL A 203 3.09 -17.26 -0.32
CA VAL A 203 3.81 -16.38 0.61
C VAL A 203 5.31 -16.66 0.67
N TYR A 204 5.70 -17.95 0.71
CA TYR A 204 7.11 -18.33 0.78
C TYR A 204 7.89 -17.85 -0.46
N GLU A 205 7.32 -18.09 -1.65
CA GLU A 205 7.90 -17.66 -2.92
C GLU A 205 7.87 -16.13 -3.05
N GLY A 206 6.78 -15.48 -2.63
CA GLY A 206 6.65 -14.03 -2.63
C GLY A 206 7.72 -13.34 -1.79
N ILE A 207 8.06 -13.86 -0.61
CA ILE A 207 9.18 -13.35 0.20
C ILE A 207 10.54 -13.57 -0.50
N TYR A 208 10.71 -14.68 -1.22
CA TYR A 208 11.91 -14.93 -2.02
C TYR A 208 12.01 -13.92 -3.19
N ARG A 209 10.93 -13.72 -3.94
CA ARG A 209 10.83 -12.77 -5.05
C ARG A 209 11.00 -11.33 -4.61
N ALA A 210 10.40 -10.92 -3.49
CA ALA A 210 10.59 -9.57 -2.97
C ALA A 210 12.06 -9.30 -2.59
N ARG A 211 12.74 -10.29 -2.00
CA ARG A 211 14.19 -10.22 -1.74
C ARG A 211 15.05 -10.30 -3.01
N LYS A 212 14.52 -10.83 -4.12
CA LYS A 212 15.16 -10.83 -5.44
C LYS A 212 15.01 -9.46 -6.11
N GLY A 213 13.82 -8.88 -6.12
CA GLY A 213 13.56 -7.52 -6.63
C GLY A 213 14.45 -6.48 -5.95
N ILE A 214 14.55 -6.50 -4.61
CA ILE A 214 15.44 -5.58 -3.86
C ILE A 214 16.93 -5.78 -4.22
N LYS A 215 17.38 -6.98 -4.58
CA LYS A 215 18.75 -7.17 -5.07
C LYS A 215 18.95 -6.60 -6.48
N ASN A 216 17.97 -6.81 -7.35
CA ASN A 216 17.96 -6.33 -8.72
C ASN A 216 17.98 -4.80 -8.77
N LEU A 217 17.14 -4.14 -7.97
CA LEU A 217 17.08 -2.69 -7.78
C LEU A 217 18.47 -2.04 -7.55
N PHE A 218 19.31 -2.69 -6.76
CA PHE A 218 20.67 -2.22 -6.48
C PHE A 218 21.74 -2.85 -7.39
N LYS A 219 21.37 -3.38 -8.56
CA LYS A 219 22.26 -4.03 -9.55
C LYS A 219 23.16 -5.10 -8.91
N ASN A 220 22.61 -5.85 -7.94
CA ASN A 220 23.30 -6.83 -7.10
C ASN A 220 24.52 -6.29 -6.32
N LYS A 221 24.66 -4.97 -6.13
CA LYS A 221 25.68 -4.36 -5.26
C LYS A 221 25.42 -4.70 -3.79
N LYS A 222 26.16 -5.69 -3.26
CA LYS A 222 25.99 -6.25 -1.90
C LYS A 222 26.03 -5.22 -0.77
N ARG A 223 26.77 -4.11 -0.91
CA ARG A 223 26.76 -3.01 0.08
C ARG A 223 25.35 -2.43 0.26
N LEU A 224 24.66 -2.18 -0.85
CA LEU A 224 23.38 -1.47 -0.91
C LEU A 224 22.19 -2.35 -0.50
N TYR A 225 22.04 -3.55 -1.05
CA TYR A 225 20.85 -4.38 -0.76
C TYR A 225 20.91 -5.14 0.58
N LYS A 226 22.11 -5.32 1.17
CA LYS A 226 22.29 -6.20 2.34
C LYS A 226 21.55 -5.72 3.60
N PRO A 227 21.51 -4.42 3.97
CA PRO A 227 20.72 -3.97 5.12
C PRO A 227 19.25 -4.38 5.02
N TYR A 228 18.57 -4.01 3.93
CA TYR A 228 17.16 -4.32 3.70
C TYR A 228 16.88 -5.83 3.68
N THR A 229 17.66 -6.60 2.89
CA THR A 229 17.44 -8.05 2.78
C THR A 229 17.80 -8.83 4.06
N THR A 230 18.65 -8.26 4.93
CA THR A 230 18.91 -8.78 6.28
C THR A 230 17.72 -8.56 7.21
N ILE A 231 17.13 -7.37 7.20
CA ILE A 231 15.91 -7.05 7.99
C ILE A 231 14.77 -7.98 7.57
N ILE A 232 14.49 -8.11 6.27
CA ILE A 232 13.43 -8.98 5.75
C ILE A 232 13.68 -10.44 6.14
N LYS A 233 14.90 -10.96 5.96
CA LYS A 233 15.25 -12.33 6.38
C LYS A 233 15.07 -12.52 7.89
N SER A 234 15.49 -11.54 8.69
CA SER A 234 15.42 -11.59 10.15
C SER A 234 13.99 -11.52 10.68
N ARG A 235 13.07 -10.80 10.00
CA ARG A 235 11.63 -10.81 10.31
C ARG A 235 10.99 -12.12 9.87
N TRP A 236 11.28 -12.57 8.64
CA TRP A 236 10.80 -13.84 8.09
C TRP A 236 11.15 -15.02 9.00
N ASP A 237 12.42 -15.20 9.33
CA ASP A 237 12.89 -16.36 10.12
C ASP A 237 12.50 -16.34 11.61
N ARG A 238 12.04 -15.19 12.15
CA ARG A 238 11.68 -15.06 13.58
C ARG A 238 10.19 -14.90 13.86
N GLN A 239 9.39 -14.47 12.88
CA GLN A 239 8.01 -14.01 13.13
C GLN A 239 6.98 -14.48 12.10
N LEU A 240 7.41 -14.96 10.91
CA LEU A 240 6.48 -15.24 9.81
C LEU A 240 6.67 -16.65 9.19
N ARG A 241 7.90 -17.18 9.15
CA ARG A 241 8.21 -18.50 8.59
C ARG A 241 7.87 -19.61 9.60
N GLU A 242 6.59 -19.86 9.74
CA GLU A 242 6.07 -21.09 10.34
C GLU A 242 6.13 -22.28 9.37
N ASP A 243 6.17 -23.49 9.92
CA ASP A 243 6.25 -24.75 9.15
C ASP A 243 5.06 -24.91 8.17
N ILE A 244 3.91 -24.29 8.46
CA ILE A 244 2.74 -24.26 7.57
C ILE A 244 2.99 -23.50 6.26
N HIS A 245 3.77 -22.41 6.26
CA HIS A 245 4.08 -21.64 5.04
C HIS A 245 5.04 -22.42 4.14
N ALA A 246 5.99 -23.14 4.74
CA ALA A 246 6.88 -24.07 4.03
C ALA A 246 6.08 -25.24 3.41
N ALA A 247 5.14 -25.82 4.16
CA ALA A 247 4.26 -26.87 3.67
C ALA A 247 3.32 -26.37 2.56
N ALA A 248 2.71 -25.19 2.71
CA ALA A 248 1.81 -24.61 1.71
C ALA A 248 2.51 -24.32 0.37
N TYR A 249 3.75 -23.82 0.41
CA TYR A 249 4.59 -23.68 -0.79
C TYR A 249 4.84 -25.02 -1.47
N TRP A 250 5.21 -26.05 -0.69
CA TRP A 250 5.50 -27.37 -1.23
C TRP A 250 4.26 -28.07 -1.81
N PHE A 251 3.09 -27.88 -1.20
CA PHE A 251 1.81 -28.36 -1.72
C PHE A 251 1.28 -27.55 -2.92
N ASN A 252 1.91 -26.44 -3.30
CA ASN A 252 1.46 -25.65 -4.44
C ASN A 252 1.98 -26.29 -5.75
N PRO A 253 1.11 -26.82 -6.64
CA PRO A 253 1.53 -27.50 -7.86
C PRO A 253 2.30 -26.57 -8.81
N VAL A 254 2.02 -25.26 -8.78
CA VAL A 254 2.77 -24.22 -9.49
C VAL A 254 4.28 -24.36 -9.24
N PHE A 255 4.67 -24.46 -7.97
CA PHE A 255 6.08 -24.48 -7.57
C PHE A 255 6.66 -25.88 -7.55
N GLN A 256 5.88 -26.89 -7.14
CA GLN A 256 6.33 -28.28 -7.13
C GLN A 256 6.73 -28.77 -8.53
N TYR A 257 6.05 -28.31 -9.58
CA TYR A 257 6.29 -28.76 -10.96
C TYR A 257 7.05 -27.75 -11.83
N GLU A 258 7.29 -26.53 -11.34
CA GLU A 258 8.22 -25.57 -11.97
C GLU A 258 9.68 -25.91 -11.61
N GLN A 259 10.26 -26.85 -12.38
CA GLN A 259 11.62 -27.34 -12.16
C GLN A 259 12.72 -26.25 -12.16
N ALA A 260 12.47 -25.10 -12.81
CA ALA A 260 13.42 -23.99 -12.89
C ALA A 260 13.51 -23.14 -11.60
N SER A 261 12.46 -23.13 -10.76
CA SER A 261 12.37 -22.27 -9.57
C SER A 261 12.31 -23.05 -8.24
N PHE A 262 12.11 -24.37 -8.29
CA PHE A 262 11.84 -25.18 -7.09
C PHE A 262 12.91 -25.07 -5.98
N CYS A 263 12.45 -24.70 -4.78
CA CYS A 263 13.29 -24.50 -3.60
C CYS A 263 13.76 -25.84 -2.99
N GLN A 264 14.97 -26.28 -3.35
CA GLN A 264 15.59 -27.52 -2.83
C GLN A 264 16.05 -27.48 -1.35
N LYS A 265 15.70 -26.45 -0.59
CA LYS A 265 16.26 -26.27 0.74
C LYS A 265 15.61 -27.18 1.78
N PRO A 266 16.39 -27.70 2.75
CA PRO A 266 15.89 -28.65 3.74
C PRO A 266 14.79 -28.08 4.63
N GLU A 267 14.73 -26.76 4.88
CA GLU A 267 13.65 -26.18 5.69
C GLU A 267 12.25 -26.39 5.08
N VAL A 268 12.13 -26.53 3.75
CA VAL A 268 10.84 -26.73 3.08
C VAL A 268 10.30 -28.12 3.41
N MET A 269 11.08 -29.16 3.14
CA MET A 269 10.69 -30.55 3.41
C MET A 269 10.54 -30.81 4.92
N ASN A 270 11.39 -30.20 5.76
CA ASN A 270 11.24 -30.30 7.23
C ASN A 270 9.90 -29.71 7.71
N GLY A 271 9.46 -28.60 7.11
CA GLY A 271 8.14 -28.02 7.38
C GLY A 271 7.00 -28.97 7.00
N VAL A 272 7.04 -29.55 5.79
CA VAL A 272 6.08 -30.56 5.33
C VAL A 272 6.00 -31.75 6.29
N LEU A 273 7.16 -32.33 6.65
CA LEU A 273 7.24 -33.49 7.55
C LEU A 273 6.65 -33.17 8.93
N LYS A 274 7.00 -32.01 9.51
CA LYS A 274 6.43 -31.58 10.79
C LYS A 274 4.90 -31.46 10.71
N VAL A 275 4.37 -30.77 9.69
CA VAL A 275 2.92 -30.61 9.51
C VAL A 275 2.22 -31.97 9.37
N ILE A 276 2.80 -32.93 8.61
CA ILE A 276 2.33 -34.31 8.54
C ILE A 276 2.38 -35.01 9.91
N THR A 277 3.42 -34.79 10.72
CA THR A 277 3.53 -35.43 12.05
C THR A 277 2.62 -34.82 13.12
N THR A 278 2.25 -33.54 12.99
CA THR A 278 1.44 -32.80 13.97
C THR A 278 -0.06 -32.86 13.68
N LYS A 279 -0.48 -33.07 12.43
CA LYS A 279 -1.91 -33.12 12.07
C LYS A 279 -2.48 -34.53 12.15
N GLU A 280 -3.66 -34.64 12.78
CA GLU A 280 -4.43 -35.89 12.87
C GLU A 280 -5.24 -36.12 11.59
N ILE A 281 -4.55 -36.44 10.50
CA ILE A 281 -5.18 -36.82 9.22
C ILE A 281 -4.63 -38.16 8.78
N GLY A 282 -5.49 -39.19 8.78
CA GLY A 282 -5.15 -40.53 8.33
C GLY A 282 -3.99 -41.17 9.11
N SER A 283 -3.29 -42.10 8.45
CA SER A 283 -2.05 -42.68 8.98
C SER A 283 -0.85 -41.92 8.44
N LYS A 284 0.10 -41.56 9.32
CA LYS A 284 1.36 -40.87 8.94
C LYS A 284 2.14 -41.62 7.85
N SER A 285 2.11 -42.95 7.86
CA SER A 285 2.72 -43.79 6.81
C SER A 285 2.03 -43.63 5.45
N LYS A 286 0.68 -43.56 5.43
CA LYS A 286 -0.09 -43.29 4.21
C LYS A 286 0.19 -41.88 3.69
N LEU A 287 0.17 -40.86 4.56
CA LEU A 287 0.53 -39.48 4.16
C LEU A 287 1.94 -39.41 3.54
N LEU A 288 2.94 -40.08 4.10
CA LEU A 288 4.30 -40.11 3.53
C LEU A 288 4.36 -40.85 2.18
N HIS A 289 3.61 -41.92 2.00
CA HIS A 289 3.48 -42.61 0.70
C HIS A 289 2.80 -41.70 -0.34
N GLU A 290 1.69 -41.07 0.01
CA GLU A 290 0.96 -40.15 -0.85
C GLU A 290 1.78 -38.89 -1.19
N THR A 291 2.61 -38.41 -0.25
CA THR A 291 3.59 -37.32 -0.46
C THR A 291 4.55 -37.67 -1.59
N ARG A 292 4.95 -38.95 -1.70
CA ARG A 292 5.76 -39.44 -2.82
C ARG A 292 4.99 -39.40 -4.13
N LEU A 293 3.72 -39.83 -4.16
CA LEU A 293 2.91 -39.83 -5.39
C LEU A 293 2.83 -38.44 -6.02
N PHE A 294 2.54 -37.42 -5.20
CA PHE A 294 2.47 -36.03 -5.64
C PHE A 294 3.84 -35.49 -6.12
N ARG A 295 4.92 -35.74 -5.38
CA ARG A 295 6.28 -35.28 -5.72
C ARG A 295 6.82 -35.93 -7.00
N ASP A 296 6.66 -37.24 -7.11
CA ASP A 296 7.23 -38.05 -8.20
C ASP A 296 6.31 -38.03 -9.45
N ARG A 297 5.19 -37.28 -9.43
CA ARG A 297 4.15 -37.19 -10.48
C ARG A 297 3.60 -38.57 -10.90
N LEU A 298 3.20 -39.36 -9.91
CA LEU A 298 2.65 -40.70 -10.12
C LEU A 298 1.12 -40.67 -10.15
N GLU A 299 0.54 -41.65 -10.83
CA GLU A 299 -0.91 -41.86 -10.92
C GLU A 299 -1.68 -40.61 -11.39
N SER A 300 -2.68 -40.12 -10.64
CA SER A 300 -3.49 -38.95 -11.03
C SER A 300 -2.68 -37.66 -11.21
N PHE A 301 -1.50 -37.55 -10.59
CA PHE A 301 -0.58 -36.42 -10.75
C PHE A 301 0.31 -36.51 -11.99
N GLY A 302 0.36 -37.68 -12.64
CA GLY A 302 1.13 -37.91 -13.87
C GLY A 302 0.38 -37.55 -15.15
N GLN A 303 -0.88 -37.13 -15.06
CA GLN A 303 -1.68 -36.74 -16.22
C GLN A 303 -1.18 -35.43 -16.83
N GLU A 304 -1.15 -35.34 -18.16
CA GLU A 304 -0.71 -34.15 -18.89
C GLU A 304 -1.53 -32.89 -18.53
N LEU A 305 -2.85 -33.04 -18.45
CA LEU A 305 -3.77 -31.99 -17.97
C LEU A 305 -3.44 -31.48 -16.57
N ALA A 306 -2.91 -32.33 -15.68
CA ALA A 306 -2.53 -31.91 -14.32
C ALA A 306 -1.31 -30.97 -14.35
N PHE A 307 -0.41 -31.14 -15.32
CA PHE A 307 0.73 -30.25 -15.54
C PHE A 307 0.30 -28.95 -16.22
N GLU A 308 -0.46 -29.01 -17.32
CA GLU A 308 -0.93 -27.82 -18.05
C GLU A 308 -1.76 -26.87 -17.18
N THR A 309 -2.63 -27.42 -16.32
CA THR A 309 -3.51 -26.64 -15.45
C THR A 309 -2.83 -26.15 -14.17
N SER A 310 -1.62 -26.63 -13.84
CA SER A 310 -0.92 -26.34 -12.57
C SER A 310 -0.68 -24.86 -12.32
N LYS A 311 -0.40 -24.07 -13.36
CA LYS A 311 -0.21 -22.61 -13.28
C LYS A 311 -1.50 -21.80 -13.31
N ASN A 312 -2.55 -22.35 -13.92
CA ASN A 312 -3.77 -21.61 -14.28
C ASN A 312 -4.95 -21.88 -13.31
N THR A 313 -4.87 -22.95 -12.52
CA THR A 313 -5.91 -23.34 -11.55
C THR A 313 -5.49 -22.94 -10.14
N GLN A 314 -6.44 -22.50 -9.30
CA GLN A 314 -6.13 -22.24 -7.88
C GLN A 314 -5.66 -23.55 -7.20
N PRO A 315 -4.63 -23.51 -6.33
CA PRO A 315 -4.01 -24.73 -5.80
C PRO A 315 -5.01 -25.69 -5.12
N ASP A 316 -5.97 -25.18 -4.35
CA ASP A 316 -6.98 -26.02 -3.67
C ASP A 316 -7.97 -26.68 -4.66
N GLU A 317 -8.39 -25.97 -5.71
CA GLU A 317 -9.24 -26.51 -6.78
C GLU A 317 -8.47 -27.55 -7.61
N TRP A 318 -7.18 -27.31 -7.88
CA TRP A 318 -6.30 -28.29 -8.52
C TRP A 318 -6.16 -29.57 -7.68
N TRP A 319 -6.01 -29.44 -6.36
CA TRP A 319 -6.01 -30.60 -5.45
C TRP A 319 -7.33 -31.36 -5.46
N LYS A 320 -8.50 -30.70 -5.57
CA LYS A 320 -9.80 -31.38 -5.70
C LYS A 320 -9.88 -32.21 -6.99
N LEU A 321 -9.35 -31.70 -8.10
CA LEU A 321 -9.38 -32.36 -9.41
C LEU A 321 -8.38 -33.53 -9.50
N PHE A 322 -7.12 -33.31 -9.12
CA PHE A 322 -6.03 -34.27 -9.37
C PHE A 322 -5.55 -35.03 -8.12
N GLY A 323 -6.04 -34.70 -6.93
CA GLY A 323 -5.62 -35.34 -5.66
C GLY A 323 -6.20 -36.74 -5.39
N ALA A 324 -6.94 -37.34 -6.33
CA ALA A 324 -7.69 -38.58 -6.10
C ALA A 324 -6.82 -39.79 -5.69
N SER A 325 -5.59 -39.92 -6.22
CA SER A 325 -4.62 -40.95 -5.81
C SER A 325 -4.04 -40.75 -4.41
N ALA A 326 -4.30 -39.61 -3.77
CA ALA A 326 -3.71 -39.23 -2.49
C ALA A 326 -4.77 -38.66 -1.53
N PRO A 327 -5.78 -39.45 -1.12
CA PRO A 327 -6.97 -38.94 -0.44
C PRO A 327 -6.72 -38.39 0.97
N ASN A 328 -5.64 -38.79 1.66
CA ASN A 328 -5.27 -38.22 2.96
C ASN A 328 -4.49 -36.90 2.76
N LEU A 329 -3.57 -36.89 1.78
CA LEU A 329 -2.77 -35.72 1.45
C LEU A 329 -3.60 -34.62 0.80
N GLN A 330 -4.57 -34.97 -0.05
CA GLN A 330 -5.53 -34.06 -0.66
C GLN A 330 -6.31 -33.29 0.41
N GLN A 331 -6.82 -33.99 1.43
CA GLN A 331 -7.48 -33.34 2.57
C GLN A 331 -6.53 -32.42 3.34
N LEU A 332 -5.28 -32.83 3.56
CA LEU A 332 -4.28 -32.01 4.24
C LEU A 332 -3.91 -30.76 3.42
N ALA A 333 -3.64 -30.92 2.13
CA ALA A 333 -3.26 -29.87 1.21
C ALA A 333 -4.39 -28.84 1.02
N ILE A 334 -5.63 -29.28 0.78
CA ILE A 334 -6.79 -28.36 0.70
C ILE A 334 -6.99 -27.60 2.01
N ARG A 335 -6.83 -28.25 3.18
CA ARG A 335 -6.93 -27.57 4.48
C ARG A 335 -5.82 -26.53 4.69
N ILE A 336 -4.59 -26.81 4.27
CA ILE A 336 -3.44 -25.90 4.40
C ILE A 336 -3.57 -24.74 3.42
N LEU A 337 -3.79 -25.03 2.13
CA LEU A 337 -3.94 -24.03 1.08
C LEU A 337 -5.19 -23.17 1.30
N GLY A 338 -6.23 -23.72 1.92
CA GLY A 338 -7.43 -23.01 2.36
C GLY A 338 -7.25 -22.03 3.53
N GLN A 339 -6.07 -21.91 4.14
CA GLN A 339 -5.83 -20.97 5.23
C GLN A 339 -5.63 -19.52 4.74
N THR A 340 -6.15 -18.56 5.49
CA THR A 340 -5.89 -17.13 5.31
C THR A 340 -4.58 -16.72 5.98
N CYS A 341 -3.71 -15.99 5.27
CA CYS A 341 -2.45 -15.48 5.82
C CYS A 341 -2.53 -14.09 6.47
N SER A 342 -3.67 -13.41 6.43
CA SER A 342 -3.82 -12.06 6.98
C SER A 342 -4.88 -11.98 8.08
N SER A 343 -4.59 -11.17 9.10
CA SER A 343 -5.56 -10.72 10.10
C SER A 343 -6.50 -9.61 9.60
N SER A 344 -6.28 -9.03 8.41
CA SER A 344 -7.16 -7.99 7.83
C SER A 344 -8.58 -8.50 7.54
N GLY A 345 -8.78 -9.82 7.44
CA GLY A 345 -10.10 -10.45 7.49
C GLY A 345 -10.88 -10.09 8.78
N CYS A 346 -10.20 -10.06 9.92
CA CYS A 346 -10.77 -9.68 11.21
C CYS A 346 -11.00 -8.17 11.32
N GLU A 347 -10.12 -7.32 10.78
CA GLU A 347 -10.30 -5.85 10.78
C GLU A 347 -11.63 -5.42 10.13
N ARG A 348 -12.06 -6.13 9.09
CA ARG A 348 -13.37 -5.88 8.45
C ARG A 348 -14.55 -6.29 9.35
N ASN A 349 -14.37 -7.29 10.21
CA ASN A 349 -15.35 -7.62 11.25
C ASN A 349 -15.35 -6.57 12.38
N TRP A 350 -14.19 -6.02 12.73
CA TRP A 350 -14.08 -4.89 13.66
C TRP A 350 -14.73 -3.61 13.12
N SER A 351 -14.58 -3.30 11.83
CA SER A 351 -15.30 -2.18 11.18
C SER A 351 -16.82 -2.39 11.17
N VAL A 352 -17.29 -3.63 11.01
CA VAL A 352 -18.71 -3.97 11.15
C VAL A 352 -19.17 -3.80 12.60
N PHE A 353 -18.37 -4.23 13.58
CA PHE A 353 -18.61 -4.05 15.01
C PHE A 353 -18.73 -2.56 15.38
N GLU A 354 -17.79 -1.72 14.94
CA GLU A 354 -17.80 -0.26 15.11
C GLU A 354 -19.07 0.38 14.48
N ARG A 355 -19.43 -0.04 13.26
CA ARG A 355 -20.63 0.45 12.57
C ARG A 355 -21.93 0.09 13.29
N ILE A 356 -21.99 -1.07 13.94
CA ILE A 356 -23.15 -1.50 14.74
C ILE A 356 -23.14 -0.80 16.12
N HIS A 357 -21.96 -0.66 16.74
CA HIS A 357 -21.73 -0.12 18.08
C HIS A 357 -21.15 1.30 18.04
N THR A 358 -21.90 2.23 17.43
CA THR A 358 -21.54 3.67 17.42
C THR A 358 -21.86 4.34 18.76
N LYS A 359 -21.07 5.35 19.19
CA LYS A 359 -21.28 6.11 20.46
C LYS A 359 -22.72 6.65 20.66
N LYS A 360 -23.55 6.76 19.60
CA LYS A 360 -24.98 7.16 19.65
C LYS A 360 -26.00 6.02 19.78
N ARG A 361 -25.61 4.74 19.69
CA ARG A 361 -26.52 3.56 19.70
C ARG A 361 -26.14 2.48 20.73
N ASN A 362 -25.65 2.89 21.89
CA ASN A 362 -25.17 1.98 22.95
C ASN A 362 -26.27 1.43 23.87
N LYS A 363 -27.07 0.47 23.38
CA LYS A 363 -27.94 -0.41 24.21
C LYS A 363 -28.02 -1.86 23.69
N LEU A 364 -27.02 -2.32 22.94
CA LEU A 364 -26.93 -3.72 22.52
C LEU A 364 -26.12 -4.52 23.56
N GLU A 365 -26.65 -5.67 23.94
CA GLU A 365 -25.92 -6.68 24.71
C GLU A 365 -24.79 -7.27 23.87
N HIS A 366 -23.66 -7.61 24.52
CA HIS A 366 -22.48 -8.15 23.85
C HIS A 366 -22.79 -9.43 23.05
N GLN A 367 -23.62 -10.34 23.58
CA GLN A 367 -24.05 -11.54 22.87
C GLN A 367 -24.74 -11.20 21.54
N ARG A 368 -25.73 -10.31 21.59
CA ARG A 368 -26.48 -9.87 20.41
C ARG A 368 -25.61 -9.12 19.39
N LEU A 369 -24.57 -8.43 19.85
CA LEU A 369 -23.58 -7.78 18.97
C LEU A 369 -22.72 -8.82 18.24
N ASN A 370 -22.25 -9.86 18.94
CA ASN A 370 -21.51 -10.98 18.35
C ASN A 370 -22.37 -11.74 17.33
N ASP A 371 -23.63 -12.03 17.65
CA ASP A 371 -24.58 -12.69 16.75
C ASP A 371 -24.81 -11.87 15.46
N LEU A 372 -24.93 -10.54 15.58
CA LEU A 372 -25.09 -9.64 14.43
C LEU A 372 -23.83 -9.61 13.54
N VAL A 373 -22.63 -9.58 14.12
CA VAL A 373 -21.37 -9.65 13.36
C VAL A 373 -21.23 -11.01 12.66
N TYR A 374 -21.55 -12.11 13.36
CA TYR A 374 -21.54 -13.48 12.80
C TYR A 374 -22.50 -13.62 11.62
N VAL A 375 -23.76 -13.20 11.78
CA VAL A 375 -24.76 -13.23 10.69
C VAL A 375 -24.33 -12.35 9.52
N HIS A 376 -23.84 -11.13 9.78
CA HIS A 376 -23.39 -10.23 8.71
C HIS A 376 -22.19 -10.81 7.93
N TYR A 377 -21.22 -11.39 8.62
CA TYR A 377 -20.06 -12.02 8.00
C TYR A 377 -20.45 -13.23 7.15
N ASN A 378 -21.32 -14.10 7.68
CA ASN A 378 -21.79 -15.29 6.95
C ASN A 378 -22.66 -14.96 5.75
N LEU A 379 -23.50 -13.92 5.81
CA LEU A 379 -24.21 -13.40 4.64
C LEU A 379 -23.21 -12.93 3.57
N LYS A 380 -22.20 -12.15 3.94
CA LYS A 380 -21.12 -11.71 3.03
C LYS A 380 -20.29 -12.86 2.46
N LEU A 381 -20.13 -13.98 3.18
CA LEU A 381 -19.51 -15.20 2.64
C LEU A 381 -20.43 -15.89 1.63
N LYS A 382 -21.73 -15.99 1.93
CA LYS A 382 -22.73 -16.58 1.04
C LYS A 382 -22.87 -15.79 -0.28
N ASP A 383 -22.90 -14.47 -0.20
CA ASP A 383 -22.95 -13.59 -1.37
C ASP A 383 -21.68 -13.74 -2.23
N ARG A 384 -20.49 -13.80 -1.60
CA ARG A 384 -19.23 -14.11 -2.29
C ARG A 384 -19.23 -15.48 -2.97
N TRP A 385 -19.87 -16.48 -2.36
CA TRP A 385 -19.99 -17.82 -2.96
C TRP A 385 -20.88 -17.81 -4.21
N PHE A 386 -22.02 -17.11 -4.18
CA PHE A 386 -22.86 -16.93 -5.38
C PHE A 386 -22.16 -16.12 -6.48
N MET A 387 -21.34 -15.14 -6.12
CA MET A 387 -20.51 -14.38 -7.07
C MET A 387 -19.20 -15.09 -7.46
N LYS A 388 -18.96 -16.33 -7.03
CA LYS A 388 -17.78 -17.14 -7.43
C LYS A 388 -17.89 -17.70 -8.87
N ALA A 389 -18.93 -17.33 -9.62
CA ALA A 389 -19.16 -17.73 -11.01
C ALA A 389 -18.32 -16.95 -12.05
N GLU A 390 -17.62 -15.89 -11.64
CA GLU A 390 -16.65 -15.20 -12.51
C GLU A 390 -15.34 -16.01 -12.60
N SER A 391 -14.79 -16.11 -13.82
CA SER A 391 -13.45 -16.67 -14.04
C SER A 391 -12.41 -15.77 -13.37
N TYR A 392 -11.60 -16.33 -12.48
CA TYR A 392 -10.56 -15.57 -11.78
C TYR A 392 -9.23 -15.70 -12.50
N ASP A 393 -8.59 -14.56 -12.82
CA ASP A 393 -7.19 -14.55 -13.23
C ASP A 393 -6.31 -15.26 -12.17
N PRO A 394 -5.15 -15.84 -12.53
CA PRO A 394 -4.18 -16.36 -11.58
C PRO A 394 -3.73 -15.34 -10.51
N ILE A 395 -3.05 -15.81 -9.47
CA ILE A 395 -2.32 -14.89 -8.58
C ILE A 395 -1.07 -14.44 -9.32
N ASP A 396 -0.93 -13.13 -9.54
CA ASP A 396 0.31 -12.54 -10.08
C ASP A 396 1.39 -12.48 -9.00
N TYR A 397 1.98 -13.64 -8.71
CA TYR A 397 3.20 -13.72 -7.90
C TYR A 397 4.45 -13.46 -8.75
N GLU A 398 4.34 -13.43 -10.08
CA GLU A 398 5.51 -13.38 -10.95
C GLU A 398 6.14 -11.99 -10.95
N ASN A 399 5.31 -10.94 -11.13
CA ASN A 399 5.74 -9.54 -11.20
C ASN A 399 6.25 -8.96 -9.87
N ILE A 400 6.18 -9.69 -8.74
CA ILE A 400 6.70 -9.23 -7.42
C ILE A 400 8.17 -8.77 -7.52
N ALA A 401 8.97 -9.33 -8.43
CA ALA A 401 10.38 -8.98 -8.60
C ALA A 401 10.65 -7.94 -9.71
N ASP A 402 9.68 -7.67 -10.59
CA ASP A 402 9.93 -7.12 -11.93
C ASP A 402 9.25 -5.75 -12.18
N CYS A 403 8.46 -5.22 -11.24
CA CYS A 403 7.78 -3.92 -11.36
C CYS A 403 8.68 -2.67 -11.34
N ILE A 404 10.02 -2.80 -11.24
CA ILE A 404 10.88 -1.67 -10.88
C ILE A 404 11.72 -1.20 -12.07
N GLU A 405 11.46 0.03 -12.54
CA GLU A 405 12.44 0.82 -13.29
C GLU A 405 13.71 1.01 -12.45
N ASP A 406 14.87 0.66 -13.03
CA ASP A 406 16.20 0.81 -12.44
C ASP A 406 16.41 2.23 -11.89
N ILE A 407 17.07 2.33 -10.73
CA ILE A 407 17.59 3.62 -10.27
C ILE A 407 18.73 4.02 -11.23
N GLU A 408 18.57 5.15 -11.91
CA GLU A 408 19.68 5.84 -12.58
C GLU A 408 20.71 6.27 -11.51
N ASP A 409 21.99 6.16 -11.83
CA ASP A 409 23.11 6.57 -10.96
C ASP A 409 23.23 5.85 -9.59
N VAL A 410 23.09 4.51 -9.59
CA VAL A 410 23.45 3.60 -8.47
C VAL A 410 24.94 3.65 -8.05
N GLU A 411 25.72 4.61 -8.53
CA GLU A 411 27.14 4.80 -8.19
C GLU A 411 27.35 5.86 -7.11
N ASP A 412 26.50 6.90 -7.08
CA ASP A 412 26.58 8.01 -6.12
C ASP A 412 25.79 7.75 -4.81
N LEU A 413 25.29 6.54 -4.61
CA LEU A 413 24.56 6.15 -3.40
C LEU A 413 25.51 5.85 -2.22
N GLU A 414 25.79 6.88 -1.42
CA GLU A 414 26.45 6.76 -0.13
C GLU A 414 25.45 6.34 0.97
N ILE A 415 25.62 5.12 1.51
CA ILE A 415 24.90 4.65 2.72
C ILE A 415 25.65 5.11 3.99
N ASP A 416 25.95 6.39 4.08
CA ASP A 416 26.44 6.93 5.34
C ASP A 416 25.21 7.46 6.13
N ASP A 417 25.12 6.98 7.37
CA ASP A 417 24.11 7.30 8.40
C ASP A 417 22.64 6.86 8.17
N MET A 418 22.42 5.54 8.05
CA MET A 418 21.07 4.91 8.15
C MET A 418 20.99 3.67 9.08
N ILE A 419 21.78 3.62 10.16
CA ILE A 419 21.59 2.71 11.31
C ILE A 419 21.79 3.47 12.62
#